data_AF-A0A376TUT6-F1
#
_entry.id   AF-A0A376TUT6-F1
#
_cell.length_a   1.000
_cell.length_b   1.000
_cell.length_c   1.000
_cell.angle_alpha   90.00
_cell.angle_beta   90.00
_cell.angle_gamma   90.00
#
_symmetry.space_group_name_H-M   'P 1'
#
loop_
_entity.id
_entity.type
_entity.pdbx_description
1 polymer ?
#
loop_
_entity_poly.entity_id
_entity_poly.type
_entity_poly.pdbx_seq_one_letter_code
_entity_poly.pdbx_strand_id
1 'polypeptide(L)'
;MPALDLIRPSVTAMRVIASVNAEFARELKLPPHIRSLGLISADSDDVTYIAADEATKQAMVEVVYGRSLYAGAGTRPVTDCR
;
A
#
# COMPACT_ATOMS: atom_id res chain seq x y z
N MET A 1 -14.44 27.03 -6.91
CA MET A 1 -14.08 25.64 -6.59
C MET A 1 -15.38 24.94 -6.21
N PRO A 2 -15.77 23.85 -6.88
CA PRO A 2 -16.91 23.07 -6.43
C PRO A 2 -16.57 22.47 -5.06
N ALA A 3 -17.41 22.75 -4.07
CA ALA A 3 -17.06 22.55 -2.66
C ALA A 3 -17.08 21.06 -2.21
N LEU A 4 -17.69 20.18 -3.00
CA LEU A 4 -17.95 18.78 -2.65
C LEU A 4 -17.66 17.81 -3.81
N ASP A 5 -16.90 18.25 -4.82
CA ASP A 5 -16.50 17.35 -5.89
C ASP A 5 -15.54 16.30 -5.36
N LEU A 6 -15.77 15.05 -5.76
CA LEU A 6 -14.95 13.92 -5.33
C LEU A 6 -13.53 14.06 -5.89
N ILE A 7 -12.55 14.08 -4.99
CA ILE A 7 -11.14 13.94 -5.36
C ILE A 7 -10.91 12.46 -5.67
N ARG A 8 -10.50 12.17 -6.90
CA ARG A 8 -10.25 10.78 -7.34
C ARG A 8 -8.85 10.36 -6.95
N PRO A 9 -8.69 9.37 -6.05
CA PRO A 9 -7.38 8.82 -5.75
C PRO A 9 -6.88 7.93 -6.88
N SER A 10 -5.56 7.76 -6.97
CA SER A 10 -4.88 6.98 -7.99
C SER A 10 -3.80 6.10 -7.39
N VAL A 11 -3.66 4.89 -7.96
CA VAL A 11 -2.58 3.96 -7.61
C VAL A 11 -1.32 4.40 -8.34
N THR A 12 -0.24 4.62 -7.59
CA THR A 12 1.04 5.11 -8.14
C THR A 12 2.00 3.98 -8.48
N ALA A 13 2.00 2.89 -7.71
CA ALA A 13 2.77 1.69 -8.02
C ALA A 13 2.15 0.45 -7.38
N MET A 14 2.38 -0.71 -8.01
CA MET A 14 1.92 -2.01 -7.54
C MET A 14 2.96 -3.08 -7.87
N ARG A 15 3.25 -3.97 -6.93
CA ARG A 15 4.12 -5.14 -7.15
C ARG A 15 3.70 -6.31 -6.26
N VAL A 16 3.79 -7.52 -6.78
CA VAL A 16 3.61 -8.75 -6.01
C VAL A 16 4.95 -9.48 -5.91
N ILE A 17 5.30 -9.89 -4.69
CA ILE A 17 6.42 -10.77 -4.39
C ILE A 17 5.81 -12.14 -4.06
N ALA A 18 5.93 -13.10 -4.99
CA ALA A 18 5.33 -14.43 -4.85
C ALA A 18 5.98 -15.26 -3.72
N SER A 19 7.27 -15.07 -3.48
CA SER A 19 7.99 -15.71 -2.39
C SER A 19 8.99 -14.72 -1.78
N VAL A 20 8.73 -14.33 -0.55
CA VAL A 20 9.59 -13.42 0.20
C VAL A 20 10.85 -14.14 0.68
N ASN A 21 11.99 -13.45 0.66
CA ASN A 21 13.23 -13.95 1.27
C ASN A 21 13.01 -14.18 2.78
N ALA A 22 13.51 -15.30 3.30
CA ALA A 22 13.42 -15.67 4.71
C ALA A 22 14.00 -14.61 5.65
N GLU A 23 15.09 -13.92 5.27
CA GLU A 23 15.66 -12.86 6.12
C GLU A 23 14.72 -11.67 6.23
N PHE A 24 14.18 -11.23 5.09
CA PHE A 24 13.25 -10.10 5.03
C PHE A 24 11.93 -10.41 5.74
N ALA A 25 11.46 -11.65 5.65
CA ALA A 25 10.28 -12.11 6.40
C ALA A 25 10.48 -12.03 7.92
N ARG A 26 11.70 -12.32 8.42
CA ARG A 26 12.02 -12.20 9.85
C ARG A 26 12.07 -10.75 10.30
N GLU A 27 12.64 -9.86 9.50
CA GLU A 27 12.67 -8.42 9.81
C GLU A 27 11.27 -7.81 9.86
N LEU A 28 10.41 -8.20 8.92
CA LEU A 28 8.99 -7.81 8.88
C LEU A 28 8.12 -8.56 9.91
N LYS A 29 8.70 -9.51 10.66
CA LYS A 29 8.02 -10.33 11.67
C LYS A 29 6.77 -11.04 11.10
N LEU A 30 6.88 -11.56 9.89
CA LEU A 30 5.77 -12.22 9.20
C LEU A 30 5.40 -13.54 9.90
N PRO A 31 4.09 -13.83 10.03
CA PRO A 31 3.65 -15.14 10.47
C PRO A 31 3.96 -16.21 9.42
N PRO A 32 4.12 -17.48 9.82
CA PRO A 32 4.65 -18.54 8.95
C PRO A 32 3.77 -18.90 7.75
N HIS A 33 2.49 -18.52 7.77
CA HIS A 33 1.54 -18.77 6.69
C HIS A 33 1.60 -17.68 5.59
N ILE A 34 2.21 -16.52 5.85
CA ILE A 34 2.37 -15.44 4.87
C ILE A 34 3.73 -15.59 4.17
N ARG A 35 3.70 -16.05 2.92
CA ARG A 35 4.89 -16.15 2.06
C ARG A 35 4.87 -15.23 0.84
N SER A 36 3.69 -14.74 0.49
CA SER A 36 3.48 -13.79 -0.60
C SER A 36 3.20 -12.40 -0.03
N LEU A 37 3.75 -11.36 -0.65
CA LEU A 37 3.52 -9.97 -0.26
C LEU A 37 3.02 -9.16 -1.45
N GLY A 38 1.93 -8.42 -1.24
CA GLY A 38 1.47 -7.38 -2.16
C GLY A 38 1.93 -6.01 -1.67
N LEU A 39 2.61 -5.27 -2.54
CA LEU A 39 3.04 -3.90 -2.29
C LEU A 39 2.19 -2.96 -3.17
N ILE A 40 1.58 -1.98 -2.54
CA ILE A 40 0.77 -0.95 -3.21
C ILE A 40 1.13 0.42 -2.65
N SER A 41 1.24 1.41 -3.53
CA SER A 41 1.31 2.82 -3.16
C SER A 41 0.26 3.62 -3.92
N ALA A 42 -0.30 4.63 -3.27
CA ALA A 42 -1.30 5.51 -3.85
C ALA A 42 -1.05 6.95 -3.41
N ASP A 43 -1.79 7.89 -3.98
CA ASP A 43 -1.73 9.32 -3.66
C ASP A 43 -2.50 9.72 -2.39
N SER A 44 -3.52 8.95 -2.00
CA SER A 44 -4.33 9.17 -0.80
C SER A 44 -4.16 8.03 0.18
N ASP A 45 -3.64 8.33 1.35
CA ASP A 45 -3.35 7.36 2.41
C ASP A 45 -4.62 6.86 3.10
N ASP A 46 -5.53 7.74 3.52
CA ASP A 46 -6.78 7.35 4.19
C ASP A 46 -7.64 6.44 3.31
N VAL A 47 -7.78 6.77 2.01
CA VAL A 47 -8.52 5.91 1.07
C VAL A 47 -7.82 4.56 0.89
N THR A 48 -6.49 4.55 0.91
CA THR A 48 -5.72 3.30 0.80
C THR A 48 -5.86 2.43 2.04
N TYR A 49 -5.94 3.01 3.24
CA TYR A 49 -6.21 2.24 4.46
C TYR A 49 -7.60 1.61 4.44
N ILE A 50 -8.62 2.34 3.97
CA ILE A 50 -9.97 1.79 3.79
C ILE A 50 -9.97 0.66 2.75
N ALA A 51 -9.27 0.84 1.63
CA ALA A 51 -9.14 -0.20 0.61
C ALA A 51 -8.39 -1.44 1.13
N ALA A 52 -7.40 -1.26 2.00
CA ALA A 52 -6.67 -2.35 2.63
C ALA A 52 -7.54 -3.13 3.62
N ASP A 53 -8.35 -2.45 4.44
CA ASP A 53 -9.37 -3.10 5.27
C ASP A 53 -10.36 -3.89 4.42
N GLU A 54 -10.86 -3.30 3.32
CA GLU A 54 -11.77 -3.98 2.40
C GLU A 54 -11.14 -5.24 1.79
N ALA A 55 -9.85 -5.19 1.43
CA ALA A 55 -9.12 -6.34 0.91
C ALA A 55 -9.10 -7.52 1.89
N THR A 56 -8.99 -7.29 3.20
CA THR A 56 -9.01 -8.36 4.21
C THR A 56 -10.36 -9.07 4.33
N LYS A 57 -11.45 -8.42 3.91
CA LYS A 57 -12.80 -9.02 3.87
C LYS A 57 -13.04 -9.80 2.58
N GLN A 58 -12.44 -9.36 1.47
CA GLN A 58 -12.64 -9.96 0.14
C GLN A 58 -11.69 -11.13 -0.12
N ALA A 59 -10.53 -11.18 0.52
CA ALA A 59 -9.52 -12.20 0.32
C ALA A 59 -8.83 -12.59 1.62
N MET A 60 -8.18 -13.77 1.63
CA MET A 60 -7.37 -14.24 2.75
C MET A 60 -6.02 -13.49 2.80
N VAL A 61 -6.07 -12.22 3.17
CA VAL A 61 -4.91 -11.32 3.26
C VAL A 61 -4.96 -10.54 4.57
N GLU A 62 -3.77 -10.18 5.06
CA GLU A 62 -3.61 -9.36 6.27
C GLU A 62 -2.71 -8.16 5.95
N VAL A 63 -3.01 -7.02 6.57
CA VAL A 63 -2.19 -5.81 6.43
C VAL A 63 -0.98 -5.92 7.33
N VAL A 64 0.17 -6.28 6.74
CA VAL A 64 1.44 -6.41 7.46
C VAL A 64 2.05 -5.04 7.79
N TYR A 65 1.94 -4.09 6.87
CA TYR A 65 2.59 -2.78 6.99
C TYR A 65 1.75 -1.70 6.31
N GLY A 66 1.60 -0.57 6.98
CA GLY A 66 0.93 0.61 6.45
C GLY A 66 1.50 1.87 7.09
N ARG A 67 2.06 2.76 6.28
CA ARG A 67 2.59 4.05 6.71
C ARG A 67 2.37 5.11 5.65
N SER A 68 2.01 6.31 6.09
CA SER A 68 1.90 7.50 5.25
C SER A 68 3.26 8.17 5.08
N LEU A 69 3.43 8.90 3.99
CA LEU A 69 4.63 9.71 3.75
C LEU A 69 4.48 11.09 4.39
N TYR A 70 5.59 11.64 4.89
CA TYR A 70 5.60 13.00 5.45
C TYR A 70 5.28 14.04 4.39
N ALA A 71 4.50 15.06 4.78
CA ALA A 71 4.02 16.16 3.95
C ALA A 71 3.11 15.77 2.76
N GLY A 72 2.65 14.50 2.71
CA GLY A 72 1.62 14.03 1.77
C GLY A 72 2.09 13.88 0.33
N ALA A 73 1.18 13.52 -0.57
CA ALA A 73 1.51 13.24 -1.97
C ALA A 73 1.95 14.48 -2.76
N GLY A 74 1.51 15.68 -2.36
CA GLY A 74 1.84 16.93 -3.04
C GLY A 74 3.31 17.35 -2.96
N THR A 75 4.07 16.81 -1.99
CA THR A 75 5.50 17.12 -1.81
C THR A 75 6.42 15.99 -2.26
N ARG A 76 5.88 14.98 -2.95
CA ARG A 76 6.68 13.83 -3.38
C ARG A 76 7.68 14.26 -4.48
N PRO A 77 8.98 13.89 -4.39
CA PRO A 77 9.89 14.12 -5.49
C PRO A 77 9.41 13.36 -6.73
N VAL A 78 9.35 14.05 -7.87
CA VAL A 78 8.99 13.46 -9.16
C VAL A 78 10.18 12.59 -9.60
N THR A 79 10.16 11.32 -9.22
CA THR A 79 11.02 10.31 -9.82
C THR A 79 10.24 9.64 -10.94
N ASP A 80 10.47 10.14 -12.16
CA ASP A 80 10.13 9.42 -13.39
C ASP A 80 11.12 8.24 -13.51
N CYS A 81 10.81 7.12 -12.86
CA CYS A 81 11.47 5.85 -13.10
C CYS A 81 10.64 5.10 -14.14
N ARG A 82 10.78 5.52 -15.41
CA ARG A 82 10.56 4.63 -16.55
C ARG A 82 11.72 3.66 -16.69
#